data_AF-A0A7L4Z8C8-F1
#
_entry.id   AF-A0A7L4Z8C8-F1
#
_cell.length_a   1.000
_cell.length_b   1.000
_cell.length_c   1.000
_cell.angle_alpha   90.00
_cell.angle_beta   90.00
_cell.angle_gamma   90.00
#
_symmetry.space_group_name_H-M   'P 1'
#
loop_
_entity.id
_entity.type
_entity.pdbx_description
1 polymer ?
#
loop_
_entity_poly.entity_id
_entity_poly.type
_entity_poly.pdbx_seq_one_letter_code
_entity_poly.pdbx_strand_id
1 'polypeptide(L)'
;MPVMDASPHPDPPHSAERIVQATRDYYGLDQDRPDRLLHRAERSDPKFRLTLLSAYHHAHPGALSASRVHELDEARARLAAYAAVRDRLAQVVPGLSPVKGLAISACYPAPLLRHQGDLDLHVPDEAGLWRAAQALISDGWQHTDLAVRQVDHAPAHLLTFYRPHGDDLARPLYVELTDVAWLGDGRRSMPRRTLPATAAADGAAREGLPADDVVTSLLFLCLEGLERALGLRDAVDTWLLAVRLTAEDRALLTDLIDRLGLHDGYRRMVAAAGRAGLLADGGLLPGAPRPRRRRPTLRRPDIAVLNWLQWAGFYRGPSRLRSAVWERLSMRIDAPTAFRGGMWAFGIPAEALGDHARTPALGDTPPALQETAVLRGRRRLSTPLGDFLLVSGPRVPAGILDAA
;
A
#
# COMPACT_ATOMS: atom_id res chain seq x y z
N MET A 1 -11.09 30.15 -2.37
CA MET A 1 -9.71 30.61 -2.15
C MET A 1 -8.89 30.22 -3.37
N PRO A 2 -7.95 31.06 -3.84
CA PRO A 2 -7.21 30.76 -5.05
C PRO A 2 -6.31 29.55 -4.82
N VAL A 3 -6.18 28.74 -5.88
CA VAL A 3 -5.37 27.53 -6.00
C VAL A 3 -3.96 27.80 -5.48
N MET A 4 -3.49 26.96 -4.57
CA MET A 4 -2.10 26.95 -4.12
C MET A 4 -1.19 26.66 -5.32
N ASP A 5 -0.58 27.72 -5.83
CA ASP A 5 0.53 27.66 -6.77
C ASP A 5 1.85 27.53 -5.99
N ALA A 6 2.84 26.92 -6.64
CA ALA A 6 4.22 26.64 -6.24
C ALA A 6 4.48 25.37 -5.40
N SER A 7 4.77 24.27 -6.12
CA SER A 7 5.75 23.28 -5.66
C SER A 7 7.11 24.00 -5.50
N PRO A 8 7.81 23.88 -4.36
CA PRO A 8 9.08 24.59 -4.10
C PRO A 8 10.27 24.07 -4.91
N HIS A 9 10.07 23.05 -5.75
CA HIS A 9 11.08 22.49 -6.63
C HIS A 9 10.69 22.72 -8.10
N PRO A 10 11.57 23.30 -8.93
CA PRO A 10 11.29 23.43 -10.36
C PRO A 10 11.10 22.03 -10.95
N ASP A 11 10.00 21.83 -11.66
CA ASP A 11 9.75 20.59 -12.37
C ASP A 11 10.88 20.31 -13.36
N PRO A 12 11.30 19.04 -13.52
CA PRO A 12 12.37 18.72 -14.46
C PRO A 12 11.93 19.14 -15.88
N PRO A 13 12.73 19.96 -16.59
CA PRO A 13 12.41 20.35 -17.96
C PRO A 13 12.28 19.10 -18.85
N HIS A 14 11.28 19.09 -19.74
CA HIS A 14 11.01 18.00 -20.70
C HIS A 14 10.58 16.65 -20.10
N SER A 15 9.85 16.67 -18.98
CA SER A 15 9.41 15.45 -18.29
C SER A 15 8.55 14.52 -19.16
N ALA A 16 7.66 15.07 -19.99
CA ALA A 16 6.81 14.31 -20.89
C ALA A 16 7.60 13.61 -22.00
N GLU A 17 8.43 14.35 -22.73
CA GLU A 17 9.29 13.81 -23.78
C GLU A 17 10.23 12.75 -23.21
N ARG A 18 10.77 13.00 -22.00
CA ARG A 18 11.67 12.06 -21.34
C ARG A 18 10.98 10.75 -20.96
N ILE A 19 9.75 10.81 -20.44
CA ILE A 19 8.96 9.62 -20.14
C ILE A 19 8.66 8.83 -21.41
N VAL A 20 8.28 9.48 -22.50
CA VAL A 20 8.05 8.83 -23.80
C VAL A 20 9.34 8.15 -24.29
N GLN A 21 10.48 8.84 -24.22
CA GLN A 21 11.77 8.30 -24.63
C GLN A 21 12.22 7.11 -23.76
N ALA A 22 12.16 7.25 -22.44
CA ALA A 22 12.50 6.16 -21.51
C ALA A 22 11.62 4.93 -21.71
N THR A 23 10.35 5.12 -22.08
CA THR A 23 9.45 4.02 -22.43
C THR A 23 9.91 3.28 -23.68
N ARG A 24 10.33 4.02 -24.72
CA ARG A 24 10.89 3.43 -25.95
C ARG A 24 12.15 2.63 -25.66
N ASP A 25 13.08 3.23 -24.91
CA ASP A 25 14.35 2.60 -24.56
C ASP A 25 14.12 1.33 -23.72
N TYR A 26 13.23 1.40 -22.73
CA TYR A 26 12.90 0.29 -21.83
C TYR A 26 12.29 -0.91 -22.55
N TYR A 27 11.48 -0.68 -23.59
CA TYR A 27 10.85 -1.75 -24.37
C TYR A 27 11.57 -2.10 -25.67
N GLY A 28 12.63 -1.37 -26.04
CA GLY A 28 13.37 -1.57 -27.29
C GLY A 28 12.50 -1.35 -28.53
N LEU A 29 11.73 -0.26 -28.56
CA LEU A 29 10.78 0.03 -29.65
C LEU A 29 11.31 1.12 -30.59
N ASP A 30 11.08 0.93 -31.90
CA ASP A 30 11.40 1.91 -32.95
C ASP A 30 10.55 3.19 -32.84
N GLN A 31 11.09 4.30 -33.37
CA GLN A 31 10.60 5.67 -33.13
C GLN A 31 9.20 5.98 -33.69
N ASP A 32 8.73 5.26 -34.71
CA ASP A 32 7.64 5.72 -35.60
C ASP A 32 6.25 5.12 -35.33
N ARG A 33 6.03 4.39 -34.23
CA ARG A 33 4.75 3.68 -33.96
C ARG A 33 4.22 3.89 -32.54
N PRO A 34 3.54 5.02 -32.25
CA PRO A 34 3.00 5.31 -30.92
C PRO A 34 1.91 4.34 -30.46
N ASP A 35 1.17 3.76 -31.41
CA ASP A 35 0.22 2.67 -31.19
C ASP A 35 0.89 1.43 -30.56
N ARG A 36 2.09 1.08 -31.04
CA ARG A 36 2.86 -0.05 -30.50
C ARG A 36 3.40 0.25 -29.11
N LEU A 37 3.82 1.49 -28.85
CA LEU A 37 4.30 1.93 -27.53
C LEU A 37 3.19 1.80 -26.47
N LEU A 38 2.01 2.36 -26.77
CA LEU A 38 0.84 2.27 -25.88
C LEU A 38 0.41 0.80 -25.69
N HIS A 39 0.28 0.03 -26.76
CA HIS A 39 -0.11 -1.38 -26.67
C HIS A 39 0.90 -2.22 -25.86
N ARG A 40 2.21 -1.93 -26.00
CA ARG A 40 3.24 -2.63 -25.25
C ARG A 40 3.17 -2.30 -23.76
N ALA A 41 2.99 -1.02 -23.41
CA ALA A 41 2.80 -0.57 -22.05
C ALA A 41 1.54 -1.20 -21.43
N GLU A 42 0.42 -1.21 -22.15
CA GLU A 42 -0.84 -1.84 -21.72
C GLU A 42 -0.67 -3.32 -21.35
N ARG A 43 0.11 -4.09 -22.13
CA ARG A 43 0.33 -5.51 -21.86
C ARG A 43 1.33 -5.77 -20.74
N SER A 44 2.31 -4.89 -20.55
CA SER A 44 3.48 -5.15 -19.71
C SER A 44 3.39 -4.46 -18.36
N ASP A 45 2.79 -3.28 -18.31
CA ASP A 45 2.58 -2.46 -17.12
C ASP A 45 1.26 -1.66 -17.25
N PRO A 46 0.09 -2.31 -17.05
CA PRO A 46 -1.21 -1.66 -17.23
C PRO A 46 -1.39 -0.39 -16.38
N LYS A 47 -0.72 -0.31 -15.22
CA LYS A 47 -0.77 0.87 -14.34
C LYS A 47 0.06 2.04 -14.87
N PHE A 48 1.01 1.81 -15.78
CA PHE A 48 1.81 2.85 -16.41
C PHE A 48 1.10 3.52 -17.61
N ARG A 49 0.13 2.83 -18.19
CA ARG A 49 -0.63 3.26 -19.38
C ARG A 49 -1.09 4.73 -19.30
N LEU A 50 -1.72 5.13 -18.19
CA LEU A 50 -2.25 6.48 -18.03
C LEU A 50 -1.14 7.55 -18.06
N THR A 51 -0.03 7.26 -17.40
CA THR A 51 1.15 8.13 -17.39
C THR A 51 1.70 8.31 -18.79
N LEU A 52 1.90 7.20 -19.51
CA LEU A 52 2.35 7.25 -20.89
C LEU A 52 1.37 8.02 -21.79
N LEU A 53 0.06 7.81 -21.62
CA LEU A 53 -0.96 8.49 -22.42
C LEU A 53 -0.94 10.01 -22.19
N SER A 54 -0.85 10.45 -20.93
CA SER A 54 -0.76 11.87 -20.57
C SER A 54 0.53 12.52 -21.08
N ALA A 55 1.67 11.83 -20.97
CA ALA A 55 2.95 12.28 -21.50
C ALA A 55 2.92 12.40 -23.02
N TYR A 56 2.35 11.40 -23.70
CA TYR A 56 2.23 11.42 -25.15
C TYR A 56 1.32 12.54 -25.65
N HIS A 57 0.18 12.75 -24.99
CA HIS A 57 -0.75 13.84 -25.30
C HIS A 57 -0.08 15.22 -25.18
N HIS A 58 0.73 15.40 -24.14
CA HIS A 58 1.44 16.66 -23.90
C HIS A 58 2.54 16.90 -24.94
N ALA A 59 3.36 15.88 -25.22
CA ALA A 59 4.43 15.97 -26.20
C ALA A 59 3.91 16.07 -27.66
N HIS A 60 2.70 15.58 -27.94
CA HIS A 60 2.10 15.57 -29.27
C HIS A 60 0.62 16.01 -29.24
N PRO A 61 0.34 17.32 -29.06
CA PRO A 61 -1.03 17.83 -29.02
C PRO A 61 -1.82 17.44 -30.27
N GLY A 62 -3.05 16.93 -30.09
CA GLY A 62 -3.92 16.50 -31.19
C GLY A 62 -3.65 15.10 -31.76
N ALA A 63 -2.62 14.39 -31.30
CA ALA A 63 -2.28 13.05 -31.80
C ALA A 63 -3.18 11.92 -31.24
N LEU A 64 -3.92 12.17 -30.16
CA LEU A 64 -4.79 11.18 -29.52
C LEU A 64 -6.22 11.23 -30.07
N SER A 65 -6.86 10.07 -30.19
CA SER A 65 -8.29 9.98 -30.50
C SER A 65 -9.14 10.55 -29.35
N ALA A 66 -10.38 10.96 -29.65
CA ALA A 66 -11.32 11.48 -28.65
C ALA A 66 -11.55 10.49 -27.48
N SER A 67 -11.61 9.18 -27.77
CA SER A 67 -11.74 8.14 -26.74
C SER A 67 -10.57 8.10 -25.74
N ARG A 68 -9.36 8.42 -26.20
CA ARG A 68 -8.16 8.46 -25.34
C ARG A 68 -8.07 9.75 -24.54
N VAL A 69 -8.55 10.86 -25.10
CA VAL A 69 -8.68 12.11 -24.34
C VAL A 69 -9.70 11.94 -23.21
N HIS A 70 -10.84 11.31 -23.50
CA HIS A 70 -11.86 11.03 -22.49
C HIS A 70 -11.31 10.19 -21.31
N GLU A 71 -10.47 9.17 -21.59
CA GLU A 71 -9.79 8.37 -20.56
C GLU A 71 -8.92 9.24 -19.62
N LEU A 72 -8.25 10.28 -20.15
CA LEU A 72 -7.48 11.22 -19.34
C LEU A 72 -8.39 12.09 -18.47
N ASP A 73 -9.53 12.52 -18.99
CA ASP A 73 -10.51 13.33 -18.26
C ASP A 73 -11.16 12.54 -17.12
N GLU A 74 -11.53 11.27 -17.35
CA GLU A 74 -12.02 10.37 -16.31
C GLU A 74 -10.98 10.16 -15.19
N ALA A 75 -9.71 10.04 -15.57
CA ALA A 75 -8.63 9.91 -14.60
C ALA A 75 -8.44 11.18 -13.76
N ARG A 76 -8.53 12.37 -14.37
CA ARG A 76 -8.50 13.65 -13.64
C ARG A 76 -9.68 13.77 -12.68
N ALA A 77 -10.88 13.41 -13.13
CA ALA A 77 -12.08 13.41 -12.29
C ALA A 77 -11.92 12.48 -11.09
N ARG A 78 -11.33 11.28 -11.29
CA ARG A 78 -11.04 10.34 -10.21
C ARG A 78 -9.99 10.87 -9.22
N LEU A 79 -8.91 11.49 -9.70
CA LEU A 79 -7.90 12.12 -8.84
C LEU A 79 -8.51 13.26 -8.00
N ALA A 80 -9.36 14.09 -8.63
CA ALA A 80 -10.08 15.15 -7.92
C ALA A 80 -11.04 14.58 -6.87
N ALA A 81 -11.73 13.46 -7.16
CA ALA A 81 -12.58 12.79 -6.19
C ALA A 81 -11.77 12.26 -4.98
N TYR A 82 -10.60 11.65 -5.20
CA TYR A 82 -9.73 11.22 -4.12
C TYR A 82 -9.18 12.38 -3.29
N ALA A 83 -8.77 13.48 -3.93
CA ALA A 83 -8.35 14.68 -3.22
C ALA A 83 -9.47 15.25 -2.34
N ALA A 84 -10.70 15.32 -2.85
CA ALA A 84 -11.86 15.78 -2.09
C ALA A 84 -12.15 14.90 -0.85
N VAL A 85 -12.03 13.57 -0.98
CA VAL A 85 -12.18 12.64 0.15
C VAL A 85 -11.09 12.86 1.20
N ARG A 86 -9.82 12.97 0.78
CA ARG A 86 -8.70 13.27 1.67
C ARG A 86 -8.94 14.57 2.44
N ASP A 87 -9.29 15.64 1.74
CA ASP A 87 -9.46 16.98 2.33
C ASP A 87 -10.59 17.00 3.35
N ARG A 88 -11.68 16.30 3.07
CA ARG A 88 -12.79 16.13 4.01
C ARG A 88 -12.37 15.36 5.27
N LEU A 89 -11.66 14.25 5.11
CA LEU A 89 -11.20 13.45 6.25
C LEU A 89 -10.16 14.17 7.09
N ALA A 90 -9.28 14.97 6.47
CA ALA A 90 -8.30 15.79 7.17
C ALA A 90 -8.94 16.85 8.09
N GLN A 91 -10.16 17.32 7.78
CA GLN A 91 -10.92 18.20 8.66
C GLN A 91 -11.43 17.50 9.94
N VAL A 92 -11.60 16.17 9.89
CA VAL A 92 -12.12 15.36 11.01
C VAL A 92 -11.00 14.75 11.85
N VAL A 93 -9.87 14.42 11.21
CA VAL A 93 -8.75 13.72 11.83
C VAL A 93 -7.46 14.52 11.62
N PRO A 94 -7.03 15.31 12.64
CA PRO A 94 -5.75 16.01 12.59
C PRO A 94 -4.59 15.02 12.38
N GLY A 95 -3.65 15.39 11.51
CA GLY A 95 -2.48 14.56 11.21
C GLY A 95 -2.72 13.39 10.25
N LEU A 96 -3.94 13.26 9.69
CA LEU A 96 -4.20 12.35 8.58
C LEU A 96 -3.37 12.75 7.35
N SER A 97 -2.71 11.78 6.72
CA SER A 97 -1.86 12.03 5.55
C SER A 97 -2.07 10.99 4.46
N PRO A 98 -2.03 11.40 3.17
CA PRO A 98 -1.96 10.44 2.09
C PRO A 98 -0.61 9.72 2.10
N VAL A 99 -0.64 8.43 1.81
CA VAL A 99 0.56 7.63 1.62
C VAL A 99 0.56 6.98 0.23
N LYS A 100 1.69 6.41 -0.17
CA LYS A 100 1.85 5.71 -1.45
C LYS A 100 1.36 6.55 -2.64
N GLY A 101 0.30 6.10 -3.33
CA GLY A 101 0.00 6.52 -4.69
C GLY A 101 -0.39 7.99 -4.84
N LEU A 102 -1.23 8.52 -3.94
CA LEU A 102 -1.68 9.91 -4.04
C LEU A 102 -0.54 10.88 -3.70
N ALA A 103 0.29 10.56 -2.70
CA ALA A 103 1.48 11.33 -2.34
C ALA A 103 2.47 11.39 -3.51
N ILE A 104 2.74 10.25 -4.17
CA ILE A 104 3.60 10.22 -5.35
C ILE A 104 2.97 10.96 -6.54
N SER A 105 1.65 10.85 -6.73
CA SER A 105 0.95 11.54 -7.83
C SER A 105 1.08 13.06 -7.75
N ALA A 106 1.19 13.63 -6.54
CA ALA A 106 1.38 15.08 -6.37
C ALA A 106 2.76 15.57 -6.86
N CYS A 107 3.73 14.67 -7.04
CA CYS A 107 5.05 14.98 -7.58
C CYS A 107 5.12 14.96 -9.11
N TYR A 108 4.03 14.57 -9.80
CA TYR A 108 3.96 14.58 -11.25
C TYR A 108 3.72 16.01 -11.76
N PRO A 109 4.58 16.53 -12.66
CA PRO A 109 4.40 17.85 -13.23
C PRO A 109 3.13 17.89 -14.09
N ALA A 110 2.35 18.96 -13.97
CA ALA A 110 1.19 19.14 -14.84
C ALA A 110 1.62 19.23 -16.32
N PRO A 111 0.91 18.61 -17.27
CA PRO A 111 -0.38 17.92 -17.14
C PRO A 111 -0.26 16.38 -16.98
N LEU A 112 0.89 15.86 -16.57
CA LEU A 112 1.12 14.42 -16.45
C LEU A 112 0.24 13.81 -15.35
N LEU A 113 -0.24 12.60 -15.60
CA LEU A 113 -1.11 11.87 -14.69
C LEU A 113 -0.44 10.58 -14.22
N ARG A 114 -0.67 10.23 -12.96
CA ARG A 114 -0.32 8.92 -12.40
C ARG A 114 -1.60 8.12 -12.19
N HIS A 115 -1.59 6.84 -12.57
CA HIS A 115 -2.74 5.97 -12.31
C HIS A 115 -2.94 5.78 -10.79
N GLN A 116 -4.13 6.13 -10.31
CA GLN A 116 -4.56 5.96 -8.92
C GLN A 116 -5.71 4.95 -8.85
N GLY A 117 -5.49 3.82 -8.16
CA GLY A 117 -6.48 2.75 -8.05
C GLY A 117 -7.42 2.89 -6.86
N ASP A 118 -6.89 3.44 -5.78
CA ASP A 118 -7.39 3.51 -4.41
C ASP A 118 -6.82 4.77 -3.75
N LEU A 119 -7.27 5.13 -2.56
CA LEU A 119 -6.73 6.21 -1.75
C LEU A 119 -6.19 5.63 -0.44
N ASP A 120 -4.87 5.53 -0.31
CA ASP A 120 -4.22 5.11 0.93
C ASP A 120 -4.03 6.30 1.88
N LEU A 121 -4.57 6.22 3.09
CA LEU A 121 -4.45 7.24 4.13
C LEU A 121 -3.87 6.64 5.41
N HIS A 122 -2.84 7.30 5.93
CA HIS A 122 -2.33 7.04 7.26
C HIS A 122 -3.03 7.97 8.27
N VAL A 123 -3.46 7.40 9.38
CA VAL A 123 -3.98 8.14 10.54
C VAL A 123 -3.00 8.01 11.71
N PRO A 124 -2.85 9.05 12.56
CA PRO A 124 -1.83 9.03 13.63
C PRO A 124 -2.07 7.98 14.72
N ASP A 125 -3.33 7.66 14.98
CA ASP A 125 -3.75 6.77 16.06
C ASP A 125 -5.08 6.07 15.76
N GLU A 126 -5.39 5.07 16.57
CA GLU A 126 -6.59 4.24 16.47
C GLU A 126 -7.88 5.07 16.64
N ALA A 127 -7.89 6.08 17.51
CA ALA A 127 -9.08 6.92 17.70
C ALA A 127 -9.37 7.76 16.44
N GLY A 128 -8.33 8.26 15.77
CA GLY A 128 -8.38 8.89 14.47
C GLY A 128 -8.88 7.93 13.38
N LEU A 129 -8.42 6.68 13.38
CA LEU A 129 -8.88 5.64 12.47
C LEU A 129 -10.40 5.46 12.52
N TRP A 130 -10.93 5.26 13.74
CA TRP A 130 -12.36 5.02 13.92
C TRP A 130 -13.21 6.25 13.58
N ARG A 131 -12.71 7.46 13.88
CA ARG A 131 -13.38 8.71 13.46
C ARG A 131 -13.43 8.85 11.93
N ALA A 132 -12.33 8.56 11.23
CA ALA A 132 -12.29 8.59 9.77
C ALA A 132 -13.21 7.52 9.16
N ALA A 133 -13.22 6.31 9.72
CA ALA A 133 -14.11 5.24 9.30
C ALA A 133 -15.59 5.61 9.45
N GLN A 134 -15.99 6.19 10.59
CA GLN A 134 -17.36 6.66 10.80
C GLN A 134 -17.73 7.80 9.85
N ALA A 135 -16.81 8.73 9.58
CA ALA A 135 -17.03 9.80 8.60
C ALA A 135 -17.29 9.24 7.20
N LEU A 136 -16.49 8.26 6.74
CA LEU A 136 -16.70 7.57 5.47
C LEU A 136 -18.08 6.88 5.42
N ILE A 137 -18.45 6.13 6.46
CA ILE A 137 -19.76 5.45 6.51
C ILE A 137 -20.90 6.47 6.45
N SER A 138 -20.80 7.57 7.21
CA SER A 138 -21.81 8.64 7.18
C SER A 138 -21.95 9.32 5.81
N ASP A 139 -20.92 9.22 4.98
CA ASP A 139 -20.87 9.72 3.61
C ASP A 139 -21.31 8.70 2.56
N GLY A 140 -21.84 7.55 3.00
CA GLY A 140 -22.34 6.49 2.13
C GLY A 140 -21.25 5.56 1.56
N TRP A 141 -20.05 5.56 2.15
CA TRP A 141 -19.05 4.53 1.87
C TRP A 141 -19.40 3.24 2.59
N GLN A 142 -19.03 2.12 1.99
CA GLN A 142 -19.24 0.79 2.56
C GLN A 142 -17.91 0.19 2.97
N HIS A 143 -17.86 -0.34 4.18
CA HIS A 143 -16.70 -1.10 4.69
C HIS A 143 -16.68 -2.51 4.08
N THR A 144 -15.53 -2.94 3.56
CA THR A 144 -15.38 -4.29 2.97
C THR A 144 -14.49 -5.18 3.82
N ASP A 145 -13.34 -4.67 4.22
CA ASP A 145 -12.28 -5.47 4.79
C ASP A 145 -11.67 -4.80 6.02
N LEU A 146 -11.52 -5.60 7.08
CA LEU A 146 -10.75 -5.28 8.27
C LEU A 146 -9.58 -6.27 8.35
N ALA A 147 -8.35 -5.77 8.41
CA ALA A 147 -7.19 -6.57 8.76
C ALA A 147 -6.50 -6.00 9.99
N VAL A 148 -6.07 -6.87 10.89
CA VAL A 148 -5.41 -6.53 12.15
C VAL A 148 -4.18 -7.38 12.32
N ARG A 149 -3.08 -6.80 12.80
CA ARG A 149 -1.90 -7.55 13.20
C ARG A 149 -1.30 -6.95 14.45
N GLN A 150 -0.51 -7.72 15.18
CA GLN A 150 0.26 -7.16 16.29
C GLN A 150 1.55 -6.52 15.78
N VAL A 151 1.80 -5.29 16.18
CA VAL A 151 3.01 -4.52 15.88
C VAL A 151 3.46 -3.87 17.20
N ASP A 152 4.65 -4.21 17.68
CA ASP A 152 5.20 -3.80 18.99
C ASP A 152 4.20 -3.91 20.15
N HIS A 153 3.58 -5.09 20.26
CA HIS A 153 2.61 -5.41 21.32
C HIS A 153 1.28 -4.63 21.26
N ALA A 154 1.09 -3.76 20.27
CA ALA A 154 -0.17 -3.08 20.00
C ALA A 154 -0.85 -3.65 18.73
N PRO A 155 -2.19 -3.58 18.62
CA PRO A 155 -2.88 -3.85 17.36
C PRO A 155 -2.58 -2.75 16.34
N ALA A 156 -2.46 -3.16 15.09
CA ALA A 156 -2.34 -2.31 13.91
C ALA A 156 -3.47 -2.69 12.97
N HIS A 157 -4.17 -1.71 12.45
CA HIS A 157 -5.41 -1.88 11.71
C HIS A 157 -5.25 -1.39 10.28
N LEU A 158 -5.90 -2.13 9.38
CA LEU A 158 -6.10 -1.77 7.99
C LEU A 158 -7.59 -1.91 7.69
N LEU A 159 -8.21 -0.84 7.24
CA LEU A 159 -9.63 -0.81 6.86
C LEU A 159 -9.75 -0.44 5.40
N THR A 160 -10.54 -1.20 4.65
CA THR A 160 -10.86 -0.89 3.25
C THR A 160 -12.33 -0.51 3.13
N PHE A 161 -12.56 0.59 2.41
CA PHE A 161 -13.88 1.11 2.08
C PHE A 161 -14.01 1.26 0.58
N TYR A 162 -15.23 1.12 0.07
CA TYR A 162 -15.55 1.44 -1.31
C TYR A 162 -16.81 2.29 -1.43
N ARG A 163 -16.88 3.04 -2.53
CA ARG A 163 -18.08 3.79 -2.92
C ARG A 163 -18.53 3.34 -4.30
N PRO A 164 -19.76 2.80 -4.44
CA PRO A 164 -20.29 2.41 -5.74
C PRO A 164 -20.46 3.63 -6.65
N HIS A 165 -20.24 3.45 -7.95
CA HIS A 165 -20.34 4.52 -8.96
C HIS A 165 -21.78 4.74 -9.46
N GLY A 166 -22.70 3.81 -9.19
CA GLY A 166 -24.07 3.82 -9.73
C GLY A 166 -24.18 3.23 -11.15
N ASP A 167 -23.06 3.14 -11.87
CA ASP A 167 -22.89 2.28 -13.05
C ASP A 167 -22.13 1.01 -12.63
N ASP A 168 -22.75 -0.15 -12.83
CA ASP A 168 -22.22 -1.45 -12.43
C ASP A 168 -20.95 -1.86 -13.21
N LEU A 169 -20.70 -1.25 -14.37
CA LEU A 169 -19.50 -1.48 -15.16
C LEU A 169 -18.38 -0.50 -14.84
N ALA A 170 -18.69 0.60 -14.15
CA ALA A 170 -17.71 1.58 -13.76
C ALA A 170 -16.95 1.14 -12.50
N ARG A 171 -15.64 1.40 -12.48
CA ARG A 171 -14.81 1.04 -11.33
C ARG A 171 -15.16 1.90 -10.11
N PRO A 172 -15.50 1.32 -8.95
CA PRO A 172 -15.77 2.07 -7.74
C PRO A 172 -14.51 2.79 -7.23
N LEU A 173 -14.72 3.75 -6.34
CA LEU A 173 -13.63 4.38 -5.59
C LEU A 173 -13.31 3.52 -4.37
N TYR A 174 -12.03 3.42 -4.01
CA TYR A 174 -11.56 2.70 -2.83
C TYR A 174 -10.78 3.62 -1.92
N VAL A 175 -10.93 3.45 -0.61
CA VAL A 175 -10.14 4.12 0.42
C VAL A 175 -9.59 3.07 1.37
N GLU A 176 -8.28 3.10 1.60
CA GLU A 176 -7.58 2.28 2.59
C GLU A 176 -7.15 3.18 3.75
N LEU A 177 -7.60 2.90 4.97
CA LEU A 177 -7.17 3.60 6.19
C LEU A 177 -6.23 2.68 6.98
N THR A 178 -5.10 3.22 7.43
CA THR A 178 -4.15 2.50 8.29
C THR A 178 -3.65 3.37 9.43
N ASP A 179 -3.57 2.82 10.65
CA ASP A 179 -2.91 3.45 11.81
C ASP A 179 -1.43 3.05 11.94
N VAL A 180 -0.93 2.25 10.98
CA VAL A 180 0.47 1.86 10.89
C VAL A 180 1.01 2.12 9.51
N ALA A 181 2.00 3.01 9.47
CA ALA A 181 2.68 3.36 8.22
C ALA A 181 3.61 2.23 7.72
N TRP A 182 4.39 1.60 8.62
CA TRP A 182 5.40 0.62 8.24
C TRP A 182 5.12 -0.78 8.80
N LEU A 183 4.77 -1.68 7.89
CA LEU A 183 4.41 -3.07 8.18
C LEU A 183 5.63 -4.03 8.18
N GLY A 184 6.79 -3.56 7.71
CA GLY A 184 8.03 -4.34 7.64
C GLY A 184 8.10 -5.34 6.47
N ASP A 185 9.18 -6.13 6.42
CA ASP A 185 9.52 -7.00 5.27
C ASP A 185 8.83 -8.38 5.26
N GLY A 186 7.87 -8.62 6.17
CA GLY A 186 7.17 -9.90 6.33
C GLY A 186 8.06 -11.10 6.73
N ARG A 187 9.37 -10.91 6.90
CA ARG A 187 10.35 -11.96 7.21
C ARG A 187 10.98 -11.81 8.57
N ARG A 188 11.07 -10.58 9.07
CA ARG A 188 11.91 -10.24 10.23
C ARG A 188 11.15 -9.61 11.39
N SER A 189 9.82 -9.51 11.32
CA SER A 189 9.00 -8.83 12.34
C SER A 189 9.65 -7.50 12.72
N MET A 190 9.92 -6.65 11.72
CA MET A 190 10.53 -5.34 11.98
C MET A 190 9.58 -4.55 12.89
N PRO A 191 10.09 -3.95 13.99
CA PRO A 191 9.25 -3.28 14.97
C PRO A 191 8.51 -2.09 14.39
N ARG A 192 7.40 -1.71 15.03
CA ARG A 192 6.63 -0.49 14.79
C ARG A 192 7.60 0.65 14.54
N ARG A 193 7.39 1.38 13.45
CA ARG A 193 7.80 2.77 13.41
C ARG A 193 6.63 3.52 12.83
N THR A 194 6.12 4.48 13.59
CA THR A 194 5.43 5.62 13.02
C THR A 194 6.27 6.14 11.84
N LEU A 195 5.64 6.77 10.85
CA LEU A 195 6.38 7.64 9.94
C LEU A 195 7.36 8.46 10.78
N PRO A 196 8.65 8.61 10.37
CA PRO A 196 9.59 9.41 11.12
C PRO A 196 8.90 10.70 11.58
N ALA A 197 8.67 10.83 12.90
CA ALA A 197 8.22 12.10 13.42
C ALA A 197 9.35 13.08 13.15
N THR A 198 9.04 14.24 12.58
CA THR A 198 10.02 15.30 12.33
C THR A 198 10.71 15.66 13.63
N ALA A 199 12.01 15.37 13.71
CA ALA A 199 12.88 15.86 14.77
C ALA A 199 13.74 16.99 14.21
N ALA A 200 13.61 18.17 14.79
CA ALA A 200 14.64 19.20 14.71
C ALA A 200 15.37 19.27 16.06
N ALA A 201 16.58 19.83 16.03
CA ALA A 201 17.70 19.65 16.96
C ALA A 201 17.53 20.18 18.40
N ASP A 202 16.34 20.59 18.79
CA ASP A 202 16.08 21.44 19.95
C ASP A 202 15.02 20.88 20.92
N GLY A 203 14.55 19.65 20.71
CA GLY A 203 13.71 18.94 21.69
C GLY A 203 12.27 19.46 21.83
N ALA A 204 11.88 20.46 21.05
CA ALA A 204 10.48 20.78 20.81
C ALA A 204 9.92 19.82 19.75
N ALA A 205 8.79 19.18 20.02
CA ALA A 205 7.98 18.57 18.97
C ALA A 205 7.59 19.68 17.99
N ARG A 206 8.28 19.78 16.85
CA ARG A 206 7.84 20.65 15.76
C ARG A 206 6.61 20.00 15.14
N GLU A 207 5.44 20.60 15.37
CA GLU A 207 4.28 20.39 14.50
C GLU A 207 4.70 20.67 13.05
N GLY A 208 4.45 19.71 12.15
CA GLY A 208 4.61 19.91 10.70
C GLY A 208 5.67 19.04 10.02
N LEU A 209 5.27 17.84 9.58
CA LEU A 209 5.65 17.37 8.24
C LEU A 209 4.72 18.08 7.25
N PRO A 210 5.21 18.70 6.17
CA PRO A 210 4.37 18.93 5.00
C PRO A 210 3.83 17.56 4.56
N ALA A 211 2.60 17.50 4.05
CA ALA A 211 1.96 16.27 3.60
C ALA A 211 2.66 15.58 2.39
N ASP A 212 3.82 16.08 1.97
CA ASP A 212 4.49 15.85 0.68
C ASP A 212 5.94 15.33 0.86
N ASP A 213 6.19 14.38 1.76
CA ASP A 213 7.55 13.87 1.98
C ASP A 213 7.99 12.86 0.89
N VAL A 214 8.87 13.32 0.01
CA VAL A 214 9.55 12.56 -1.04
C VAL A 214 10.29 11.35 -0.47
N VAL A 215 10.87 11.45 0.73
CA VAL A 215 11.60 10.35 1.39
C VAL A 215 10.64 9.22 1.75
N THR A 216 9.52 9.55 2.40
CA THR A 216 8.46 8.58 2.73
C THR A 216 7.96 7.85 1.49
N SER A 217 7.73 8.57 0.39
CA SER A 217 7.31 7.99 -0.89
C SER A 217 8.35 7.01 -1.47
N LEU A 218 9.64 7.35 -1.42
CA LEU A 218 10.72 6.44 -1.84
C LEU A 218 10.82 5.19 -0.95
N LEU A 219 10.59 5.33 0.36
CA LEU A 219 10.58 4.18 1.27
C LEU A 219 9.42 3.22 0.95
N PHE A 220 8.24 3.73 0.57
CA PHE A 220 7.13 2.89 0.10
C PHE A 220 7.48 2.16 -1.20
N LEU A 221 8.14 2.82 -2.16
CA LEU A 221 8.63 2.13 -3.37
C LEU A 221 9.66 1.04 -3.05
N CYS A 222 10.50 1.25 -2.03
CA CYS A 222 11.40 0.20 -1.54
C CYS A 222 10.62 -1.01 -0.99
N LEU A 223 9.56 -0.77 -0.22
CA LEU A 223 8.67 -1.83 0.28
C LEU A 223 7.99 -2.58 -0.87
N GLU A 224 7.42 -1.86 -1.84
CA GLU A 224 6.80 -2.47 -3.02
C GLU A 224 7.80 -3.35 -3.80
N GLY A 225 9.08 -2.97 -3.85
CA GLY A 225 10.14 -3.77 -4.47
C GLY A 225 10.45 -5.08 -3.73
N LEU A 226 10.10 -5.20 -2.45
CA LEU A 226 10.15 -6.47 -1.73
C LEU A 226 8.96 -7.36 -2.10
N GLU A 227 7.78 -6.76 -2.23
CA GLU A 227 6.48 -7.39 -2.51
C GLU A 227 6.38 -7.93 -3.93
N ARG A 228 6.73 -7.13 -4.93
CA ARG A 228 6.58 -7.44 -6.36
C ARG A 228 7.78 -7.00 -7.19
N ALA A 229 7.78 -7.39 -8.46
CA ALA A 229 8.70 -6.80 -9.42
C ALA A 229 8.31 -5.34 -9.70
N LEU A 230 9.32 -4.46 -9.78
CA LEU A 230 9.14 -3.06 -10.11
C LEU A 230 9.20 -2.85 -11.63
N GLY A 231 8.19 -2.16 -12.14
CA GLY A 231 7.98 -1.87 -13.56
C GLY A 231 8.46 -0.48 -13.96
N LEU A 232 8.02 -0.02 -15.13
CA LEU A 232 8.40 1.28 -15.68
C LEU A 232 7.70 2.42 -14.95
N ARG A 233 6.46 2.21 -14.48
CA ARG A 233 5.79 3.19 -13.60
C ARG A 233 6.62 3.49 -12.37
N ASP A 234 7.14 2.45 -11.72
CA ASP A 234 7.90 2.60 -10.48
C ASP A 234 9.26 3.26 -10.73
N ALA A 235 9.84 3.04 -11.93
CA ALA A 235 11.05 3.72 -12.37
C ALA A 235 10.82 5.22 -12.57
N VAL A 236 9.69 5.61 -13.18
CA VAL A 236 9.30 7.02 -13.34
C VAL A 236 8.98 7.66 -11.99
N ASP A 237 8.21 6.99 -11.13
CA ASP A 237 7.95 7.43 -9.75
C ASP A 237 9.27 7.68 -9.01
N THR A 238 10.21 6.73 -9.08
CA THR A 238 11.53 6.84 -8.44
C THR A 238 12.30 8.04 -8.97
N TRP A 239 12.32 8.26 -10.28
CA TRP A 239 13.06 9.37 -10.90
C TRP A 239 12.49 10.73 -10.50
N LEU A 240 11.16 10.91 -10.59
CA LEU A 240 10.48 12.15 -10.21
C LEU A 240 10.69 12.51 -8.73
N LEU A 241 10.77 11.49 -7.86
CA LEU A 241 11.10 11.68 -6.46
C LEU A 241 12.60 11.99 -6.27
N ALA A 242 13.49 11.28 -6.96
CA ALA A 242 14.93 11.43 -6.81
C ALA A 242 15.45 12.83 -7.18
N VAL A 243 14.86 13.47 -8.19
CA VAL A 243 15.23 14.84 -8.61
C VAL A 243 14.81 15.90 -7.58
N ARG A 244 13.85 15.60 -6.70
CA ARG A 244 13.37 16.50 -5.64
C ARG A 244 14.17 16.38 -4.33
N LEU A 245 15.02 15.36 -4.19
CA LEU A 245 15.79 15.13 -2.97
C LEU A 245 16.82 16.23 -2.71
N THR A 246 16.76 16.84 -1.53
CA THR A 246 17.83 17.69 -0.98
C THR A 246 19.00 16.84 -0.45
N ALA A 247 20.10 17.48 -0.04
CA ALA A 247 21.21 16.78 0.61
C ALA A 247 20.79 16.15 1.95
N GLU A 248 19.92 16.83 2.69
CA GLU A 248 19.38 16.33 3.97
C GLU A 248 18.47 15.13 3.75
N ASP A 249 17.59 15.17 2.75
CA ASP A 249 16.71 14.05 2.40
C ASP A 249 17.50 12.80 2.01
N ARG A 250 18.62 12.96 1.31
CA ARG A 250 19.51 11.85 0.94
C ARG A 250 20.15 11.21 2.17
N ALA A 251 20.58 12.01 3.13
CA ALA A 251 21.14 11.52 4.38
C ALA A 251 20.08 10.79 5.20
N LEU A 252 18.88 11.37 5.31
CA LEU A 252 17.74 10.79 6.01
C LEU A 252 17.30 9.46 5.37
N LEU A 253 17.13 9.44 4.04
CA LEU A 253 16.78 8.22 3.29
C LEU A 253 17.80 7.10 3.53
N THR A 254 19.09 7.43 3.52
CA THR A 254 20.17 6.45 3.77
C THR A 254 20.08 5.86 5.18
N ASP A 255 19.91 6.71 6.20
CA ASP A 255 19.73 6.28 7.59
C ASP A 255 18.48 5.41 7.76
N LEU A 256 17.36 5.81 7.15
CA LEU A 256 16.10 5.06 7.19
C LEU A 256 16.20 3.71 6.47
N ILE A 257 16.90 3.61 5.34
CA ILE A 257 17.15 2.33 4.67
C ILE A 257 17.93 1.37 5.58
N ASP A 258 18.97 1.84 6.29
CA ASP A 258 19.72 0.98 7.23
C ASP A 258 18.87 0.59 8.44
N ARG A 259 18.20 1.57 9.05
CA ARG A 259 17.35 1.39 10.23
C ARG A 259 16.16 0.47 9.98
N LEU A 260 15.54 0.57 8.80
CA LEU A 260 14.38 -0.22 8.38
C LEU A 260 14.76 -1.49 7.61
N GLY A 261 16.05 -1.73 7.36
CA GLY A 261 16.53 -2.92 6.68
C GLY A 261 16.06 -3.03 5.23
N LEU A 262 15.74 -1.93 4.56
CA LEU A 262 15.16 -1.88 3.21
C LEU A 262 16.18 -1.99 2.09
N HIS A 263 17.41 -2.40 2.40
CA HIS A 263 18.53 -2.51 1.46
C HIS A 263 18.19 -3.23 0.16
N ASP A 264 17.48 -4.36 0.24
CA ASP A 264 17.12 -5.16 -0.93
C ASP A 264 16.05 -4.48 -1.79
N GLY A 265 15.06 -3.86 -1.15
CA GLY A 265 14.01 -3.07 -1.80
C GLY A 265 14.61 -1.85 -2.50
N TYR A 266 15.48 -1.13 -1.81
CA TYR A 266 16.22 0.00 -2.36
C TYR A 266 17.05 -0.37 -3.59
N ARG A 267 17.84 -1.47 -3.52
CA ARG A 267 18.61 -1.94 -4.70
C ARG A 267 17.72 -2.26 -5.89
N ARG A 268 16.53 -2.84 -5.65
CA ARG A 268 15.57 -3.16 -6.72
C ARG A 268 14.96 -1.90 -7.33
N MET A 269 14.63 -0.91 -6.50
CA MET A 269 14.12 0.40 -6.93
C MET A 269 15.15 1.13 -7.79
N VAL A 270 16.40 1.26 -7.31
CA VAL A 270 17.52 1.86 -8.06
C VAL A 270 17.74 1.10 -9.38
N ALA A 271 17.75 -0.22 -9.36
CA ALA A 271 17.92 -1.03 -10.57
C ALA A 271 16.78 -0.85 -11.56
N ALA A 272 15.53 -0.66 -11.12
CA ALA A 272 14.40 -0.40 -12.01
C ALA A 272 14.54 0.95 -12.71
N ALA A 273 14.84 2.02 -11.96
CA ALA A 273 15.08 3.34 -12.53
C ALA A 273 16.32 3.39 -13.43
N GLY A 274 17.39 2.67 -13.07
CA GLY A 274 18.60 2.52 -13.88
C GLY A 274 18.35 1.78 -15.20
N ARG A 275 17.54 0.71 -15.22
CA ARG A 275 17.16 0.00 -16.46
C ARG A 275 16.37 0.88 -17.44
N ALA A 276 15.62 1.86 -16.93
CA ALA A 276 14.89 2.83 -17.76
C ALA A 276 15.77 4.02 -18.21
N GLY A 277 17.04 4.08 -17.79
CA GLY A 277 17.97 5.16 -18.13
C GLY A 277 17.68 6.50 -17.43
N LEU A 278 16.68 6.57 -16.55
CA LEU A 278 16.17 7.83 -15.99
C LEU A 278 17.09 8.47 -14.94
N LEU A 279 17.94 7.70 -14.28
CA LEU A 279 18.85 8.24 -13.26
C LEU A 279 20.10 8.94 -13.83
N ALA A 280 20.37 8.83 -15.12
CA ALA A 280 21.51 9.50 -15.76
C ALA A 280 21.32 11.02 -15.85
N ASP A 281 20.08 11.51 -15.80
CA ASP A 281 19.70 12.88 -16.16
C ASP A 281 19.47 13.82 -14.96
N GLY A 282 20.17 13.60 -13.84
CA GLY A 282 20.14 14.53 -12.70
C GLY A 282 19.39 14.07 -11.45
N GLY A 283 18.87 12.83 -11.44
CA GLY A 283 18.36 12.18 -10.24
C GLY A 283 19.47 11.41 -9.54
N LEU A 284 20.23 12.04 -8.65
CA LEU A 284 21.12 11.28 -7.78
C LEU A 284 20.27 10.48 -6.80
N LEU A 285 20.63 9.24 -6.52
CA LEU A 285 20.12 8.49 -5.38
C LEU A 285 21.33 8.15 -4.51
N PRO A 286 21.23 8.20 -3.17
CA PRO A 286 22.37 7.90 -2.32
C PRO A 286 22.90 6.48 -2.60
N GLY A 287 24.22 6.30 -2.46
CA GLY A 287 24.80 4.96 -2.52
C GLY A 287 24.14 4.05 -1.47
N ALA A 288 23.69 2.86 -1.88
CA ALA A 288 23.04 1.95 -0.95
C ALA A 288 24.02 1.58 0.19
N PRO A 289 23.66 1.78 1.47
CA PRO A 289 24.50 1.35 2.57
C PRO A 289 24.72 -0.17 2.47
N ARG A 290 25.92 -0.64 2.84
CA ARG A 290 26.15 -2.08 2.92
C ARG A 290 25.33 -2.65 4.08
N PRO A 291 24.56 -3.73 3.88
CA PRO A 291 23.77 -4.28 4.96
C PRO A 291 24.70 -4.70 6.10
N ARG A 292 24.51 -4.13 7.29
CA ARG A 292 25.14 -4.67 8.50
C ARG A 292 24.63 -6.10 8.66
N ARG A 293 25.53 -7.10 8.60
CA ARG A 293 25.19 -8.51 8.81
C ARG A 293 24.71 -8.72 10.25
N ARG A 294 23.45 -8.42 10.53
CA ARG A 294 22.78 -8.85 11.75
C ARG A 294 22.26 -10.26 11.50
N ARG A 295 22.82 -11.26 12.20
CA ARG A 295 22.20 -12.59 12.25
C ARG A 295 20.85 -12.41 12.93
N PRO A 296 19.72 -12.68 12.26
CA PRO A 296 18.43 -12.57 12.94
C PRO A 296 18.39 -13.61 14.05
N THR A 297 18.19 -13.17 15.28
CA THR A 297 17.81 -14.05 16.38
C THR A 297 16.34 -14.39 16.20
N LEU A 298 16.05 -15.37 15.34
CA LEU A 298 14.70 -15.90 15.18
C LEU A 298 14.31 -16.63 16.46
N ARG A 299 13.69 -15.92 17.41
CA ARG A 299 13.19 -16.52 18.66
C ARG A 299 12.11 -17.58 18.39
N ARG A 300 11.44 -17.53 17.22
CA ARG A 300 10.38 -18.45 16.78
C ARG A 300 10.40 -18.65 15.25
N PRO A 301 11.16 -19.64 14.73
CA PRO A 301 11.35 -19.82 13.28
C PRO A 301 10.08 -20.28 12.56
N ASP A 302 9.22 -21.02 13.25
CA ASP A 302 7.89 -21.44 12.82
C ASP A 302 6.96 -20.25 12.49
N ILE A 303 6.89 -19.26 13.39
CA ILE A 303 6.13 -18.02 13.15
C ILE A 303 6.72 -17.22 11.99
N ALA A 304 8.05 -17.12 11.89
CA ALA A 304 8.70 -16.42 10.80
C ALA A 304 8.39 -17.07 9.43
N VAL A 305 8.36 -18.40 9.38
CA VAL A 305 7.94 -19.14 8.18
C VAL A 305 6.47 -18.91 7.88
N LEU A 306 5.57 -18.93 8.87
CA LEU A 306 4.15 -18.63 8.65
C LEU A 306 3.92 -17.20 8.16
N ASN A 307 4.58 -16.20 8.75
CA ASN A 307 4.54 -14.81 8.27
C ASN A 307 4.99 -14.72 6.80
N TRP A 308 6.10 -15.37 6.46
CA TRP A 308 6.58 -15.41 5.08
C TRP A 308 5.60 -16.11 4.14
N LEU A 309 4.98 -17.21 4.57
CA LEU A 309 3.99 -17.93 3.77
C LEU A 309 2.73 -17.10 3.55
N GLN A 310 2.25 -16.40 4.59
CA GLN A 310 1.10 -15.49 4.50
C GLN A 310 1.40 -14.37 3.49
N TRP A 311 2.55 -13.71 3.65
CA TRP A 311 3.04 -12.69 2.73
C TRP A 311 3.17 -13.22 1.30
N ALA A 312 3.78 -14.40 1.12
CA ALA A 312 3.93 -15.02 -0.20
C ALA A 312 2.57 -15.39 -0.81
N GLY A 313 1.56 -15.68 0.00
CA GLY A 313 0.18 -15.87 -0.45
C GLY A 313 -0.39 -14.62 -1.10
N PHE A 314 -0.20 -13.44 -0.49
CA PHE A 314 -0.67 -12.17 -1.05
C PHE A 314 0.04 -11.79 -2.35
N TYR A 315 1.37 -11.93 -2.40
CA TYR A 315 2.14 -11.30 -3.49
C TYR A 315 2.70 -12.27 -4.54
N ARG A 316 2.87 -13.56 -4.22
CA ARG A 316 3.45 -14.56 -5.15
C ARG A 316 2.42 -15.54 -5.72
N GLY A 317 1.15 -15.32 -5.43
CA GLY A 317 0.04 -16.14 -5.91
C GLY A 317 -0.01 -17.54 -5.29
N PRO A 318 -0.88 -18.42 -5.81
CA PRO A 318 -1.10 -19.75 -5.25
C PRO A 318 0.09 -20.69 -5.47
N SER A 319 0.33 -21.58 -4.51
CA SER A 319 1.32 -22.66 -4.66
C SER A 319 0.96 -23.84 -3.77
N ARG A 320 0.87 -25.03 -4.37
CA ARG A 320 0.54 -26.27 -3.65
C ARG A 320 1.54 -26.58 -2.53
N LEU A 321 2.84 -26.37 -2.78
CA LEU A 321 3.87 -26.57 -1.78
C LEU A 321 3.72 -25.60 -0.60
N ARG A 322 3.48 -24.30 -0.88
CA ARG A 322 3.27 -23.31 0.19
C ARG A 322 2.02 -23.64 1.01
N SER A 323 0.93 -24.07 0.37
CA SER A 323 -0.29 -24.49 1.06
C SER A 323 -0.05 -25.71 1.95
N ALA A 324 0.66 -26.73 1.48
CA ALA A 324 0.97 -27.92 2.28
C ALA A 324 1.87 -27.59 3.50
N VAL A 325 2.86 -26.72 3.32
CA VAL A 325 3.71 -26.26 4.44
C VAL A 325 2.91 -25.41 5.43
N TRP A 326 2.02 -24.54 4.93
CA TRP A 326 1.11 -23.74 5.76
C TRP A 326 0.26 -24.65 6.63
N GLU A 327 -0.48 -25.60 6.04
CA GLU A 327 -1.36 -26.53 6.76
C GLU A 327 -0.62 -27.28 7.88
N ARG A 328 0.59 -27.77 7.59
CA ARG A 328 1.41 -28.48 8.58
C ARG A 328 1.85 -27.59 9.75
N LEU A 329 2.21 -26.34 9.48
CA LEU A 329 2.73 -25.41 10.49
C LEU A 329 1.60 -24.73 11.28
N SER A 330 0.49 -24.38 10.64
CA SER A 330 -0.64 -23.70 11.28
C SER A 330 -1.32 -24.58 12.33
N MET A 331 -1.24 -25.91 12.21
CA MET A 331 -1.71 -26.84 13.26
C MET A 331 -0.89 -26.79 14.56
N ARG A 332 0.32 -26.23 14.53
CA ARG A 332 1.26 -26.23 15.67
C ARG A 332 1.25 -24.92 16.45
N ILE A 333 0.63 -23.89 15.92
CA ILE A 333 0.64 -22.55 16.48
C ILE A 333 -0.82 -22.13 16.72
N ASP A 334 -1.13 -21.67 17.93
CA ASP A 334 -2.44 -21.12 18.26
C ASP A 334 -2.61 -19.68 17.72
N ALA A 335 -3.86 -19.21 17.57
CA ALA A 335 -4.17 -17.88 17.03
C ALA A 335 -3.54 -16.75 17.84
N PRO A 336 -3.65 -16.75 19.18
CA PRO A 336 -3.00 -15.73 20.01
C PRO A 336 -1.49 -15.64 19.76
N THR A 337 -0.82 -16.76 19.56
CA THR A 337 0.62 -16.83 19.33
C THR A 337 1.00 -16.39 17.92
N ALA A 338 0.25 -16.81 16.91
CA ALA A 338 0.39 -16.32 15.54
C ALA A 338 0.23 -14.79 15.47
N PHE A 339 -0.84 -14.27 16.08
CA PHE A 339 -1.11 -12.83 16.15
C PHE A 339 0.00 -12.07 16.88
N ARG A 340 0.41 -12.52 18.07
CA ARG A 340 1.56 -11.95 18.80
C ARG A 340 2.87 -12.02 18.00
N GLY A 341 2.96 -12.99 17.10
CA GLY A 341 4.04 -13.17 16.15
C GLY A 341 4.02 -12.20 14.96
N GLY A 342 3.02 -11.32 14.87
CA GLY A 342 2.87 -10.31 13.82
C GLY A 342 2.16 -10.80 12.56
N MET A 343 1.48 -11.96 12.61
CA MET A 343 0.65 -12.43 11.51
C MET A 343 -0.61 -11.56 11.37
N TRP A 344 -1.04 -11.35 10.13
CA TRP A 344 -2.31 -10.73 9.83
C TRP A 344 -3.48 -11.63 10.22
N ALA A 345 -4.46 -11.04 10.89
CA ALA A 345 -5.78 -11.58 11.08
C ALA A 345 -6.80 -10.71 10.33
N PHE A 346 -7.77 -11.33 9.69
CA PHE A 346 -8.82 -10.69 8.91
C PHE A 346 -10.13 -10.76 9.69
N GLY A 347 -10.87 -9.65 9.72
CA GLY A 347 -12.15 -9.53 10.39
C GLY A 347 -13.29 -10.01 9.50
N ILE A 348 -14.05 -10.99 9.98
CA ILE A 348 -15.34 -11.37 9.40
C ILE A 348 -16.42 -10.73 10.27
N PRO A 349 -17.34 -9.92 9.70
CA PRO A 349 -18.43 -9.32 10.47
C PRO A 349 -19.25 -10.39 11.18
N ALA A 350 -19.52 -10.21 12.48
CA ALA A 350 -20.28 -11.19 13.26
C ALA A 350 -21.71 -11.39 12.74
N GLU A 351 -22.30 -10.35 12.15
CA GLU A 351 -23.64 -10.40 11.54
C GLU A 351 -23.68 -11.25 10.25
N ALA A 352 -22.57 -11.29 9.50
CA ALA A 352 -22.45 -12.16 8.33
C ALA A 352 -22.42 -13.65 8.69
N LEU A 353 -22.32 -13.97 9.99
CA LEU A 353 -22.37 -15.31 10.55
C LEU A 353 -23.77 -15.70 11.07
N GLY A 354 -24.80 -14.89 10.77
CA GLY A 354 -26.12 -14.94 11.40
C GLY A 354 -26.71 -16.34 11.68
N ASP A 355 -27.25 -16.48 12.90
CA ASP A 355 -28.10 -17.57 13.44
C ASP A 355 -27.50 -18.94 13.83
N HIS A 356 -26.22 -19.01 14.17
CA HIS A 356 -25.68 -20.16 14.93
C HIS A 356 -25.42 -19.87 16.42
N ALA A 357 -25.29 -18.59 16.80
CA ALA A 357 -25.08 -18.16 18.18
C ALA A 357 -26.34 -18.12 19.07
N ARG A 358 -27.30 -19.06 18.91
CA ARG A 358 -28.25 -19.35 20.00
C ARG A 358 -27.58 -20.36 20.92
N THR A 359 -27.04 -19.85 22.02
CA THR A 359 -26.59 -20.62 23.18
C THR A 359 -27.55 -21.81 23.42
N PRO A 360 -27.09 -23.07 23.41
CA PRO A 360 -27.94 -24.17 23.86
C PRO A 360 -28.31 -23.90 25.32
N ALA A 361 -29.59 -24.02 25.64
CA ALA A 361 -30.04 -24.07 27.03
C ALA A 361 -29.27 -25.18 27.77
N LEU A 362 -28.91 -24.92 29.03
CA LEU A 362 -28.26 -25.90 29.91
C LEU A 362 -29.00 -27.25 29.84
N GLY A 363 -28.34 -28.30 29.36
CA GLY A 363 -28.92 -29.64 29.45
C GLY A 363 -28.25 -30.75 28.63
N ASP A 364 -27.78 -30.46 27.42
CA ASP A 364 -27.34 -31.54 26.52
C ASP A 364 -25.82 -31.56 26.33
N THR A 365 -25.25 -32.74 26.55
CA THR A 365 -23.83 -33.02 26.32
C THR A 365 -23.59 -33.03 24.81
N PRO A 366 -22.76 -32.14 24.23
CA PRO A 366 -22.56 -32.16 22.79
C PRO A 366 -21.66 -33.35 22.42
N PRO A 367 -21.97 -34.09 21.33
CA PRO A 367 -21.06 -35.06 20.77
C PRO A 367 -19.81 -34.33 20.24
N ALA A 368 -18.66 -34.99 20.34
CA ALA A 368 -17.36 -34.50 19.90
C ALA A 368 -17.42 -33.99 18.45
N LEU A 369 -17.49 -32.68 18.26
CA LEU A 369 -17.34 -32.03 16.96
C LEU A 369 -15.88 -31.68 16.73
N GLN A 370 -15.35 -32.27 15.66
CA GLN A 370 -13.95 -32.25 15.25
C GLN A 370 -13.43 -30.83 15.04
N GLU A 371 -12.33 -30.56 15.72
CA GLU A 371 -11.46 -29.41 15.52
C GLU A 371 -10.84 -29.44 14.12
N THR A 372 -11.23 -28.53 13.23
CA THR A 372 -10.47 -28.29 11.98
C THR A 372 -10.15 -26.82 11.77
N ALA A 373 -8.89 -26.50 12.10
CA ALA A 373 -8.00 -25.57 11.41
C ALA A 373 -8.52 -24.17 11.03
N VAL A 374 -8.98 -23.41 12.02
CA VAL A 374 -8.62 -21.99 12.14
C VAL A 374 -7.83 -21.89 13.42
N LEU A 375 -6.65 -21.29 13.36
CA LEU A 375 -5.70 -21.16 14.47
C LEU A 375 -6.45 -21.17 15.83
N ARG A 376 -6.22 -22.21 16.64
CA ARG A 376 -6.96 -22.45 17.89
C ARG A 376 -7.00 -21.17 18.73
N GLY A 377 -8.21 -20.74 19.12
CA GLY A 377 -8.44 -19.52 19.92
C GLY A 377 -9.18 -18.43 19.14
N ARG A 378 -10.51 -18.46 19.19
CA ARG A 378 -11.39 -17.41 18.66
C ARG A 378 -10.98 -16.06 19.27
N ARG A 379 -10.78 -15.04 18.44
CA ARG A 379 -10.66 -13.65 18.90
C ARG A 379 -11.80 -12.85 18.31
N ARG A 380 -12.70 -12.40 19.17
CA ARG A 380 -13.68 -11.35 18.84
C ARG A 380 -12.99 -10.00 19.00
N LEU A 381 -13.17 -9.14 18.03
CA LEU A 381 -12.76 -7.74 18.08
C LEU A 381 -14.02 -6.89 17.98
N SER A 382 -14.34 -6.20 19.07
CA SER A 382 -15.42 -5.23 19.10
C SER A 382 -14.87 -3.86 18.72
N THR A 383 -15.41 -3.26 17.66
CA THR A 383 -15.00 -1.94 17.18
C THR A 383 -16.22 -1.03 17.05
N PRO A 384 -16.03 0.29 16.87
CA PRO A 384 -17.13 1.19 16.55
C PRO A 384 -17.86 0.90 15.23
N LEU A 385 -17.32 0.03 14.37
CA LEU A 385 -17.97 -0.42 13.13
C LEU A 385 -18.77 -1.72 13.30
N GLY A 386 -18.67 -2.36 14.47
CA GLY A 386 -19.33 -3.63 14.77
C GLY A 386 -18.38 -4.66 15.37
N ASP A 387 -18.91 -5.87 15.55
CA ASP A 387 -18.15 -7.01 16.05
C ASP A 387 -17.58 -7.85 14.91
N PHE A 388 -16.32 -8.26 15.05
CA PHE A 388 -15.62 -9.07 14.06
C PHE A 388 -15.03 -10.32 14.69
N LEU A 389 -15.11 -11.45 13.98
CA LEU A 389 -14.28 -12.60 14.26
C LEU A 389 -12.97 -12.50 13.48
N LEU A 390 -11.85 -12.58 14.20
CA LEU A 390 -10.52 -12.54 13.61
C LEU A 390 -10.07 -13.94 13.20
N VAL A 391 -9.73 -14.08 11.92
CA VAL A 391 -9.21 -15.33 11.33
C VAL A 391 -7.83 -15.07 10.71
N SER A 392 -6.87 -15.98 10.86
CA SER A 392 -5.60 -15.86 10.13
C SER A 392 -5.39 -17.04 9.19
N GLY A 393 -5.22 -16.73 7.91
CA GLY A 393 -4.88 -17.69 6.87
C GLY A 393 -5.58 -17.39 5.55
N PRO A 394 -5.14 -18.04 4.46
CA PRO A 394 -5.68 -17.81 3.12
C PRO A 394 -7.04 -18.49 2.89
N ARG A 395 -7.51 -19.30 3.84
CA ARG A 395 -8.79 -20.01 3.78
C ARG A 395 -9.48 -19.92 5.13
N VAL A 396 -10.74 -19.55 5.08
CA VAL A 396 -11.68 -19.67 6.18
C VAL A 396 -12.41 -21.01 5.96
N PRO A 397 -12.26 -22.02 6.83
CA PRO A 397 -13.03 -23.25 6.75
C PRO A 397 -14.52 -22.93 6.82
N ALA A 398 -15.32 -23.55 5.95
CA ALA A 398 -16.77 -23.35 5.91
C ALA A 398 -17.42 -23.57 7.30
N GLY A 399 -16.92 -24.56 8.06
CA GLY A 399 -17.40 -24.86 9.41
C GLY A 399 -17.02 -23.86 10.52
N ILE A 400 -16.30 -22.77 10.22
CA ILE A 400 -16.14 -21.68 11.19
C ILE A 400 -17.47 -20.96 11.41
N LEU A 401 -18.33 -20.95 10.40
CA LEU A 401 -19.67 -20.38 10.44
C LEU A 401 -20.59 -21.29 11.27
N ASP A 402 -20.47 -22.61 11.07
CA ASP A 402 -21.34 -23.66 11.64
C ASP A 402 -21.17 -23.90 13.15
N ALA A 403 -20.13 -23.33 13.79
CA ALA A 403 -19.80 -23.57 15.19
C ALA A 403 -20.01 -22.34 16.10
N ALA A 404 -20.76 -21.33 15.65
CA ALA A 404 -21.04 -20.13 16.46
C ALA A 404 -21.85 -20.46 17.72
#